data_AF-A0A7L0NAJ8-F1
#
_entry.id   AF-A0A7L0NAJ8-F1
#
_cell.length_a   1.000
_cell.length_b   1.000
_cell.length_c   1.000
_cell.angle_alpha   90.00
_cell.angle_beta   90.00
_cell.angle_gamma   90.00
#
_symmetry.space_group_name_H-M   'P 1'
#
loop_
_entity.id
_entity.type
_entity.pdbx_description
1 polymer ?
#
loop_
_entity_poly.entity_id
_entity_poly.type
_entity_poly.pdbx_seq_one_letter_code
_entity_poly.pdbx_strand_id
1 'polypeptide(L)'
;DFVSALPPEVSCRIFGRLDVQSLCRASAACKGWHRLIEGSERLWRHHCLAVRAVCRSDIDCDRRKGYSWKITLLRNYWKSKVKQEWLSGKYSNIPSQHSLPEKSMYPMDVDTWGEILEAELER
;
A
#
# COMPACT_ATOMS: atom_id res chain seq x y z
N ASP A 1 8.61 26.02 -4.92
CA ASP A 1 8.17 24.63 -5.09
C ASP A 1 9.40 23.80 -5.48
N PHE A 2 9.67 22.67 -4.84
CA PHE A 2 10.84 21.85 -5.21
C PHE A 2 10.62 21.12 -6.53
N VAL A 3 9.36 20.79 -6.87
CA VAL A 3 9.05 20.06 -8.11
C VAL A 3 9.40 20.88 -9.35
N SER A 4 9.36 22.21 -9.25
CA SER A 4 9.82 23.11 -10.32
C SER A 4 11.34 23.34 -10.33
N ALA A 5 12.04 23.01 -9.24
CA ALA A 5 13.48 23.28 -9.08
C ALA A 5 14.34 22.03 -9.31
N LEU A 6 13.76 20.84 -9.18
CA LEU A 6 14.45 19.55 -9.28
C LEU A 6 14.06 18.78 -10.55
N PRO A 7 14.97 17.99 -11.12
CA PRO A 7 14.62 17.06 -12.19
C PRO A 7 13.48 16.11 -11.79
N PRO A 8 12.59 15.71 -12.71
CA PRO A 8 11.46 14.83 -12.41
C PRO A 8 11.87 13.52 -11.72
N GLU A 9 13.03 12.97 -12.04
CA GLU A 9 13.55 11.73 -11.46
C GLU A 9 13.89 11.89 -9.97
N VAL A 10 14.44 13.05 -9.59
CA VAL A 10 14.76 13.37 -8.19
C VAL A 10 13.48 13.59 -7.41
N SER A 11 12.55 14.36 -7.97
CA SER A 11 11.22 14.57 -7.38
C SER A 11 10.47 13.25 -7.19
N CYS A 12 10.51 12.33 -8.18
CA CYS A 12 9.93 11.00 -8.07
C CYS A 12 10.59 10.15 -6.96
N ARG A 13 11.91 10.27 -6.76
CA ARG A 13 12.61 9.58 -5.66
C ARG A 13 12.16 10.11 -4.30
N ILE A 14 11.96 11.42 -4.16
CA ILE A 14 11.45 12.04 -2.93
C ILE A 14 10.04 11.52 -2.64
N PHE A 15 9.12 11.60 -3.62
CA PHE A 15 7.76 11.09 -3.45
C PHE A 15 7.71 9.58 -3.20
N GLY A 16 8.63 8.80 -3.79
CA GLY A 16 8.74 7.36 -3.56
C GLY A 16 9.15 6.95 -2.14
N ARG A 17 9.62 7.90 -1.32
CA ARG A 17 9.88 7.65 0.12
C ARG A 17 8.63 7.78 0.98
N LEU A 18 7.56 8.38 0.47
CA LEU A 18 6.32 8.53 1.21
C LEU A 18 5.57 7.19 1.26
N ASP A 19 4.88 6.93 2.37
CA ASP A 19 3.85 5.90 2.36
C ASP A 19 2.69 6.29 1.43
N VAL A 20 1.90 5.33 0.98
CA VAL A 20 0.83 5.56 0.00
C VAL A 20 -0.19 6.61 0.47
N GLN A 21 -0.48 6.67 1.77
CA GLN A 21 -1.42 7.66 2.29
C GLN A 21 -0.84 9.07 2.25
N SER A 22 0.43 9.22 2.66
CA SER A 22 1.15 10.49 2.53
C SER A 22 1.34 10.90 1.07
N LEU A 23 1.56 9.95 0.15
CA LEU A 23 1.62 10.21 -1.28
C LEU A 23 0.30 10.73 -1.84
N CYS A 24 -0.83 10.13 -1.46
CA CYS A 24 -2.16 10.62 -1.84
C CYS A 24 -2.42 12.04 -1.33
N ARG A 25 -2.01 12.33 -0.09
CA ARG A 25 -2.10 13.69 0.48
C ARG A 25 -1.21 14.68 -0.30
N ALA A 26 0.00 14.28 -0.66
CA ALA A 26 0.90 15.10 -1.47
C ALA A 26 0.31 15.39 -2.87
N SER A 27 -0.30 14.40 -3.52
CA SER A 27 -0.99 14.58 -4.82
C SER A 27 -2.13 15.60 -4.74
N ALA A 28 -2.79 15.70 -3.58
CA ALA A 28 -3.88 16.67 -3.37
C ALA A 28 -3.40 18.08 -2.96
N ALA A 29 -2.12 18.26 -2.64
CA ALA A 29 -1.62 19.51 -2.08
C ALA A 29 -1.56 20.66 -3.10
N CYS A 30 -1.11 20.38 -4.34
CA CYS A 30 -1.06 21.38 -5.41
C CYS A 30 -1.07 20.75 -6.81
N LYS A 31 -1.40 21.55 -7.84
CA LYS A 31 -1.50 21.08 -9.24
C LYS A 31 -0.17 20.55 -9.80
N GLY A 32 0.96 21.13 -9.39
CA GLY A 32 2.28 20.70 -9.85
C GLY A 32 2.63 19.29 -9.35
N TRP A 33 2.44 19.07 -8.05
CA TRP A 33 2.67 17.77 -7.41
C TRP A 33 1.69 16.73 -7.92
N HIS A 34 0.42 17.11 -8.06
CA HIS A 34 -0.60 16.26 -8.66
C HIS A 34 -0.17 15.72 -10.02
N ARG A 35 0.23 16.61 -10.96
CA ARG A 35 0.64 16.20 -12.31
C ARG A 35 1.85 15.25 -12.29
N LEU A 36 2.84 15.53 -11.45
CA LEU A 36 4.04 14.70 -11.37
C LEU A 36 3.74 13.33 -10.76
N ILE A 37 3.01 13.29 -9.64
CA ILE A 37 2.67 12.04 -8.94
C ILE A 37 1.75 11.19 -9.81
N GLU A 38 0.68 11.77 -10.34
CA GLU A 38 -0.31 11.07 -11.16
C GLU A 38 0.27 10.57 -12.49
N GLY A 39 1.14 11.36 -13.12
CA GLY A 39 1.78 10.99 -14.38
C GLY A 39 2.93 9.98 -14.26
N SER A 40 3.36 9.63 -13.03
CA SER A 40 4.53 8.78 -12.82
C SER A 40 4.17 7.31 -12.65
N GLU A 41 4.07 6.57 -13.75
CA GLU A 41 3.86 5.10 -13.73
C GLU A 41 4.96 4.37 -12.94
N ARG A 42 6.21 4.87 -12.97
CA ARG A 42 7.32 4.30 -12.20
C ARG A 42 7.09 4.40 -10.69
N LEU A 43 6.55 5.53 -10.23
CA LEU A 43 6.25 5.75 -8.82
C LEU A 43 5.14 4.81 -8.34
N TRP A 44 4.03 4.72 -9.09
CA TRP A 44 2.94 3.80 -8.77
C TRP A 44 3.39 2.33 -8.82
N ARG A 45 4.21 1.96 -9.81
CA ARG A 45 4.80 0.63 -9.90
C ARG A 45 5.66 0.31 -8.67
N HIS A 46 6.48 1.26 -8.21
CA HIS A 46 7.32 1.05 -7.03
C HIS A 46 6.50 0.67 -5.79
N HIS A 47 5.46 1.44 -5.47
CA HIS A 47 4.58 1.14 -4.34
C HIS A 47 3.77 -0.13 -4.55
N CYS A 48 3.32 -0.40 -5.77
CA CYS A 48 2.59 -1.63 -6.09
C CYS A 48 3.45 -2.88 -5.89
N LEU A 49 4.75 -2.84 -6.24
CA LEU A 49 5.67 -3.94 -6.00
C LEU A 49 5.94 -4.18 -4.51
N ALA A 50 6.00 -3.13 -3.69
CA ALA A 50 6.11 -3.27 -2.23
C ALA A 50 4.87 -3.99 -1.66
N VAL A 51 3.68 -3.60 -2.12
CA VAL A 51 2.41 -4.25 -1.74
C VAL A 51 2.32 -5.70 -2.23
N ARG A 52 2.84 -5.99 -3.43
CA ARG A 52 2.87 -7.33 -4.03
C ARG A 52 3.63 -8.37 -3.21
N ALA A 53 4.57 -7.94 -2.34
CA ALA A 53 5.25 -8.85 -1.42
C ALA A 53 4.28 -9.52 -0.43
N VAL A 54 3.12 -8.91 -0.18
CA VAL A 54 2.12 -9.33 0.81
C VAL A 54 0.88 -9.94 0.14
N CYS A 55 0.41 -9.29 -0.94
CA CYS A 55 -0.79 -9.68 -1.69
C CYS A 55 -0.44 -10.02 -3.14
N ARG A 56 0.41 -11.03 -3.34
CA ARG A 56 0.92 -11.38 -4.68
C ARG A 56 -0.19 -11.74 -5.66
N SER A 57 -1.12 -12.60 -5.25
CA SER A 57 -2.21 -13.11 -6.09
C SER A 57 -3.14 -12.00 -6.56
N ASP A 58 -3.55 -11.11 -5.65
CA ASP A 58 -4.44 -9.99 -5.95
C ASP A 58 -3.80 -9.03 -6.96
N ILE A 59 -2.53 -8.66 -6.73
CA ILE A 59 -1.79 -7.76 -7.62
C ILE A 59 -1.60 -8.40 -9.00
N ASP A 60 -1.14 -9.65 -9.07
CA ASP A 60 -0.93 -10.35 -10.35
C ASP A 60 -2.25 -10.51 -11.13
N CYS A 61 -3.38 -10.72 -10.44
CA CYS A 61 -4.71 -10.77 -11.04
C CYS A 61 -5.11 -9.43 -11.68
N ASP A 62 -4.98 -8.32 -10.94
CA ASP A 62 -5.32 -6.99 -11.45
C ASP A 62 -4.39 -6.57 -12.62
N ARG A 63 -3.10 -6.94 -12.56
CA ARG A 63 -2.17 -6.74 -13.68
C ARG A 63 -2.59 -7.51 -14.93
N ARG A 64 -3.01 -8.78 -14.80
CA ARG A 64 -3.52 -9.58 -15.94
C ARG A 64 -4.80 -9.00 -16.55
N LYS A 65 -5.64 -8.35 -15.74
CA LYS A 65 -6.84 -7.65 -16.19
C LYS A 65 -6.55 -6.31 -16.90
N GLY A 66 -5.28 -5.90 -16.97
CA GLY A 66 -4.87 -4.69 -17.69
C GLY A 66 -5.06 -3.39 -16.90
N TYR A 67 -5.31 -3.44 -15.59
CA TYR A 67 -5.38 -2.21 -14.79
C TYR A 67 -4.03 -1.48 -14.77
N SER A 68 -4.04 -0.14 -14.61
CA SER A 68 -2.81 0.63 -14.43
C SER A 68 -2.16 0.34 -13.07
N TRP A 69 -0.89 0.71 -12.88
CA TRP A 69 -0.21 0.50 -11.60
C TRP A 69 -0.89 1.24 -10.46
N LYS A 70 -1.38 2.46 -10.72
CA LYS A 70 -2.16 3.24 -9.74
C LYS A 70 -3.43 2.51 -9.33
N ILE A 71 -4.25 2.10 -10.29
CA ILE A 71 -5.53 1.43 -10.00
C ILE A 71 -5.29 0.11 -9.27
N THR A 72 -4.28 -0.65 -9.69
CA THR A 72 -3.87 -1.90 -9.04
C THR A 72 -3.47 -1.65 -7.57
N LEU A 73 -2.65 -0.62 -7.31
CA LEU A 73 -2.24 -0.28 -5.95
C LEU A 73 -3.44 0.10 -5.09
N LEU A 74 -4.29 1.02 -5.56
CA LEU A 74 -5.41 1.55 -4.77
C LEU A 74 -6.44 0.48 -4.42
N ARG A 75 -6.72 -0.44 -5.34
CA ARG A 75 -7.64 -1.57 -5.12
C ARG A 75 -7.16 -2.51 -4.02
N ASN A 76 -5.85 -2.69 -3.90
CA ASN A 76 -5.24 -3.71 -3.03
C ASN A 76 -4.59 -3.12 -1.77
N TYR A 77 -4.54 -1.79 -1.64
CA TYR A 77 -3.81 -1.12 -0.56
C TYR A 77 -4.31 -1.49 0.84
N TRP A 78 -5.63 -1.39 1.09
CA TRP A 78 -6.18 -1.65 2.41
C TRP A 78 -6.05 -3.12 2.82
N LYS A 79 -6.40 -4.05 1.92
CA LYS A 79 -6.19 -5.49 2.12
C LYS A 79 -4.74 -5.78 2.53
N SER A 80 -3.80 -5.26 1.75
CA SER A 80 -2.37 -5.52 1.95
C SER A 80 -1.82 -4.85 3.20
N LYS A 81 -2.28 -3.64 3.51
CA LYS A 81 -1.88 -2.92 4.73
C LYS A 81 -2.31 -3.68 5.98
N VAL A 82 -3.58 -4.10 6.05
CA VAL A 82 -4.10 -4.86 7.19
C VAL A 82 -3.37 -6.19 7.30
N LYS A 83 -3.23 -6.93 6.19
CA LYS A 83 -2.50 -8.20 6.18
C LYS A 83 -1.06 -8.03 6.69
N GLN A 84 -0.34 -7.01 6.21
CA GLN A 84 1.03 -6.73 6.64
C GLN A 84 1.12 -6.37 8.12
N GLU A 85 0.18 -5.60 8.66
CA GLU A 85 0.15 -5.25 10.08
C GLU A 85 -0.02 -6.50 10.95
N TRP A 86 -0.93 -7.41 10.59
CA TRP A 86 -1.06 -8.70 11.26
C TRP A 86 0.21 -9.54 11.15
N LEU A 87 0.75 -9.76 9.94
CA LEU A 87 1.96 -10.54 9.72
C LEU A 87 3.21 -9.96 10.40
N SER A 88 3.24 -8.65 10.64
CA SER A 88 4.33 -8.01 11.39
C SER A 88 4.31 -8.32 12.89
N GLY A 89 3.24 -8.94 13.40
CA GLY A 89 3.02 -9.17 14.83
C GLY A 89 2.54 -7.94 15.59
N LYS A 90 2.06 -6.90 14.89
CA LYS A 90 1.58 -5.66 15.50
C LYS A 90 0.46 -5.90 16.51
N TYR A 91 -0.29 -6.98 16.35
CA TYR A 91 -1.47 -7.31 17.15
C TYR A 91 -1.29 -8.58 18.01
N SER A 92 -0.09 -9.16 18.09
CA SER A 92 0.14 -10.43 18.79
C SER A 92 -0.10 -10.39 20.30
N ASN A 93 0.11 -9.23 20.94
CA ASN A 93 0.07 -9.09 22.41
C ASN A 93 -1.01 -8.11 22.88
N ILE A 94 -2.15 -8.07 22.19
CA ILE A 94 -3.29 -7.27 22.64
C ILE A 94 -3.92 -7.92 23.89
N PRO A 95 -4.21 -7.16 24.95
CA PRO A 95 -4.75 -7.73 26.19
C PRO A 95 -6.22 -8.13 26.05
N SER A 96 -6.95 -7.54 25.08
CA SER A 96 -8.35 -7.85 24.81
C SER A 96 -8.76 -7.38 23.42
N GLN A 97 -9.89 -7.89 22.93
CA GLN A 97 -10.49 -7.45 21.67
C GLN A 97 -10.78 -5.95 21.64
N HIS A 98 -11.18 -5.35 22.77
CA HIS A 98 -11.47 -3.91 22.85
C HIS A 98 -10.23 -3.03 22.68
N SER A 99 -9.04 -3.61 22.77
CA SER A 99 -7.77 -2.91 22.60
C SER A 99 -7.32 -2.88 21.13
N LEU A 100 -8.03 -3.56 20.22
CA LEU A 100 -7.74 -3.52 18.79
C LEU A 100 -8.15 -2.17 18.19
N PRO A 101 -7.28 -1.53 17.38
CA PRO A 101 -7.67 -0.35 16.62
C PRO A 101 -8.84 -0.64 15.67
N GLU A 102 -9.74 0.32 15.46
CA GLU A 102 -10.91 0.17 14.56
C GLU A 102 -10.55 -0.28 13.12
N LYS A 103 -9.33 0.03 12.67
CA LYS A 103 -8.83 -0.28 11.31
C LYS A 103 -7.94 -1.53 11.27
N SER A 104 -8.03 -2.39 12.28
CA SER A 104 -7.28 -3.66 12.33
C SER A 104 -7.88 -4.75 11.45
N MET A 105 -9.13 -4.59 10.97
CA MET A 105 -9.83 -5.57 10.15
C MET A 105 -10.13 -5.02 8.75
N TYR A 106 -10.15 -5.90 7.76
CA TYR A 106 -10.58 -5.61 6.40
C TYR A 106 -11.28 -6.85 5.81
N PRO A 107 -12.31 -6.71 4.95
CA PRO A 107 -12.92 -7.87 4.30
C PRO A 107 -11.91 -8.64 3.46
N MET A 108 -11.59 -9.88 3.86
CA MET A 108 -10.72 -10.81 3.14
C MET A 108 -11.36 -12.19 3.12
N ASP A 109 -10.96 -13.00 2.15
CA ASP A 109 -11.35 -14.41 2.03
C ASP A 109 -10.77 -15.26 3.17
N VAL A 110 -11.37 -16.44 3.36
CA VAL A 110 -11.00 -17.39 4.41
C VAL A 110 -9.56 -17.84 4.29
N ASP A 111 -9.05 -18.03 3.06
CA ASP A 111 -7.68 -18.47 2.82
C ASP A 111 -6.69 -17.40 3.29
N THR A 112 -6.95 -16.13 2.97
CA THR A 112 -6.11 -15.01 3.41
C THR A 112 -6.07 -14.87 4.94
N TRP A 113 -7.21 -15.04 5.61
CA TRP A 113 -7.24 -15.03 7.08
C TRP A 113 -6.57 -16.27 7.68
N GLY A 114 -6.68 -17.43 7.03
CA GLY A 114 -5.99 -18.66 7.40
C GLY A 114 -4.47 -18.50 7.36
N GLU A 115 -3.93 -17.89 6.31
CA GLU A 115 -2.49 -17.56 6.22
C GLU A 115 -2.00 -16.68 7.37
N ILE A 116 -2.81 -15.69 7.78
CA ILE A 116 -2.49 -14.81 8.91
C ILE A 116 -2.51 -15.58 10.23
N LEU A 117 -3.51 -16.44 10.43
CA LEU A 117 -3.64 -17.25 11.63
C LEU A 117 -2.48 -18.23 11.78
N GLU A 118 -2.10 -18.91 10.70
CA GLU A 118 -0.96 -19.84 10.70
C GLU A 118 0.34 -19.12 11.10
N ALA A 119 0.61 -17.98 10.47
CA ALA A 119 1.79 -17.17 10.78
C ALA A 119 1.82 -16.64 12.23
N GLU A 120 0.66 -16.53 12.89
CA GLU A 120 0.57 -16.15 14.29
C GLU A 120 0.77 -17.34 15.24
N LEU A 121 0.31 -18.53 14.87
CA LEU A 121 0.51 -19.76 15.64
C LEU A 121 1.97 -20.25 15.61
N GLU A 122 2.70 -19.96 14.53
CA GLU A 122 4.11 -20.33 14.36
C GLU A 122 5.11 -19.39 15.09
N ARG A 123 4.62 -18.31 15.72
CA ARG A 123 5.46 -17.25 16.31
C ARG A 123 5.91 -17.55 17.73
#